data_AF-A0A930V6G4-F1
#
_entry.id   AF-A0A930V6G4-F1
#
_cell.length_a   1.000
_cell.length_b   1.000
_cell.length_c   1.000
_cell.angle_alpha   90.00
_cell.angle_beta   90.00
_cell.angle_gamma   90.00
#
_symmetry.space_group_name_H-M   'P 1'
#
loop_
_entity.id
_entity.type
_entity.pdbx_description
1 polymer ?
#
loop_
_entity_poly.entity_id
_entity_poly.type
_entity_poly.pdbx_seq_one_letter_code
_entity_poly.pdbx_strand_id
1 'polypeptide(L)'
;MTTTYPEQLMLPGQAAAPAGPVDMMMMYLMHHAFRRDLARFAGAVPHTPVDDLGTWTALAARWDKFAEVLHEHHSGEDAGIWPFLLERADDDERATLLAMEAEHDTIDPQLASCEQLLGELSRSADGQDRERLKARLAVRLAETRELLDHHLRHEETEALVILQRHMTAEDWERIEKEHFGDTKRNLPLLAFICNWLAEDLAPAVVDETYAKAGQAFRVVMWFGRRKFRRLERAAFAYLPA
;
A
#
# COMPACT_ATOMS: atom_id res chain seq x y z
N MET A 1 -29.12 18.87 5.36
CA MET A 1 -29.26 17.44 5.02
C MET A 1 -28.12 16.73 5.72
N THR A 2 -28.39 16.04 6.81
CA THR A 2 -27.41 15.14 7.45
C THR A 2 -27.10 14.05 6.44
N THR A 3 -25.84 13.92 6.03
CA THR A 3 -25.42 12.85 5.14
C THR A 3 -25.75 11.52 5.81
N THR A 4 -26.49 10.64 5.11
CA THR A 4 -26.87 9.30 5.58
C THR A 4 -25.67 8.34 5.65
N TYR A 5 -24.52 8.78 5.15
CA TYR A 5 -23.31 7.99 4.96
C TYR A 5 -22.15 8.49 5.82
N PRO A 6 -21.19 7.61 6.19
CA PRO A 6 -19.94 8.03 6.82
C PRO A 6 -19.21 9.06 5.95
N GLU A 7 -18.61 10.07 6.60
CA GLU A 7 -17.69 10.98 5.92
C GLU A 7 -16.43 10.20 5.53
N GLN A 8 -16.12 10.19 4.24
CA GLN A 8 -14.98 9.46 3.72
C GLN A 8 -13.70 10.25 3.94
N LEU A 9 -12.64 9.55 4.38
CA LEU A 9 -11.33 10.15 4.57
C LEU A 9 -10.76 10.60 3.22
N MET A 10 -10.24 11.83 3.18
CA MET A 10 -9.53 12.38 2.03
C MET A 10 -8.12 12.78 2.43
N LEU A 11 -7.11 12.10 1.86
CA LEU A 11 -5.69 12.34 2.15
C LEU A 11 -4.98 13.06 0.99
N PRO A 12 -3.84 13.74 1.24
CA PRO A 12 -3.03 14.29 0.16
C PRO A 12 -2.63 13.22 -0.87
N GLY A 13 -2.81 13.55 -2.16
CA GLY A 13 -2.48 12.67 -3.28
C GLY A 13 -3.57 11.66 -3.68
N GLN A 14 -4.63 11.51 -2.87
CA GLN A 14 -5.82 10.75 -3.22
C GLN A 14 -6.60 11.49 -4.32
N ALA A 15 -7.19 10.77 -5.28
CA ALA A 15 -7.92 11.39 -6.39
C ALA A 15 -9.40 11.58 -6.10
N ALA A 16 -10.02 10.68 -5.34
CA ALA A 16 -11.41 10.80 -4.94
C ALA A 16 -11.70 10.04 -3.64
N ALA A 17 -12.83 10.40 -3.03
CA ALA A 17 -13.39 9.75 -1.85
C ALA A 17 -14.92 9.66 -2.02
N PRO A 18 -15.45 8.83 -2.95
CA PRO A 18 -16.87 8.80 -3.25
C PRO A 18 -17.71 8.49 -2.01
N ALA A 19 -18.75 9.30 -1.80
CA ALA A 19 -19.66 9.10 -0.69
C ALA A 19 -20.50 7.83 -0.89
N GLY A 20 -20.73 7.10 0.20
CA GLY A 20 -21.60 5.94 0.20
C GLY A 20 -21.57 5.19 1.53
N PRO A 21 -22.35 4.09 1.63
CA PRO A 21 -22.60 3.41 2.89
C PRO A 21 -21.39 2.70 3.49
N VAL A 22 -20.35 2.41 2.71
CA VAL A 22 -19.17 1.66 3.18
C VAL A 22 -18.10 2.64 3.66
N ASP A 23 -17.57 2.45 4.88
CA ASP A 23 -16.41 3.21 5.38
C ASP A 23 -15.11 2.68 4.73
N MET A 24 -14.57 3.42 3.77
CA MET A 24 -13.36 3.04 3.03
C MET A 24 -12.08 3.59 3.67
N MET A 25 -12.12 4.05 4.92
CA MET A 25 -10.97 4.67 5.60
C MET A 25 -9.70 3.82 5.52
N MET A 26 -9.78 2.51 5.78
CA MET A 26 -8.61 1.62 5.74
C MET A 26 -8.01 1.51 4.33
N MET A 27 -8.86 1.51 3.29
CA MET A 27 -8.44 1.50 1.90
C MET A 27 -7.59 2.73 1.58
N TYR A 28 -8.11 3.92 1.87
CA TYR A 28 -7.42 5.18 1.61
C TYR A 28 -6.12 5.32 2.42
N LEU A 29 -6.09 4.83 3.65
CA LEU A 29 -4.88 4.79 4.46
C LEU A 29 -3.80 3.91 3.82
N MET A 30 -4.16 2.74 3.30
CA MET A 30 -3.24 1.86 2.58
C MET A 30 -2.75 2.52 1.28
N HIS A 31 -3.66 3.07 0.46
CA HIS A 31 -3.30 3.75 -0.79
C HIS A 31 -2.34 4.92 -0.56
N HIS A 32 -2.60 5.72 0.47
CA HIS A 32 -1.72 6.82 0.85
C HIS A 32 -0.33 6.32 1.27
N ALA A 33 -0.29 5.26 2.09
CA ALA A 33 0.97 4.66 2.53
C ALA A 33 1.75 4.01 1.37
N PHE A 34 1.07 3.38 0.41
CA PHE A 34 1.71 2.83 -0.78
C PHE A 34 2.36 3.91 -1.65
N ARG A 35 1.62 4.99 -1.95
CA ARG A 35 2.15 6.15 -2.70
C ARG A 35 3.36 6.77 -2.00
N ARG A 36 3.26 6.99 -0.68
CA ARG A 36 4.34 7.55 0.15
C ARG A 36 5.59 6.66 0.07
N ASP A 37 5.44 5.36 0.27
CA ASP A 37 6.57 4.45 0.31
C ASP A 37 7.27 4.30 -1.05
N LEU A 38 6.53 4.19 -2.16
CA LEU A 38 7.15 4.18 -3.49
C LEU A 38 7.92 5.47 -3.78
N ALA A 39 7.41 6.62 -3.35
CA ALA A 39 8.14 7.87 -3.43
C ALA A 39 9.43 7.83 -2.59
N ARG A 40 9.40 7.25 -1.38
CA ARG A 40 10.59 7.07 -0.54
C ARG A 40 11.61 6.11 -1.14
N PHE A 41 11.19 4.99 -1.73
CA PHE A 41 12.10 4.08 -2.43
C PHE A 41 12.73 4.74 -3.65
N ALA A 42 11.92 5.36 -4.51
CA ALA A 42 12.39 6.08 -5.69
C ALA A 42 13.31 7.26 -5.33
N GLY A 43 13.08 7.90 -4.19
CA GLY A 43 13.92 8.97 -3.66
C GLY A 43 15.23 8.45 -3.06
N ALA A 44 15.22 7.38 -2.28
CA ALA A 44 16.42 6.90 -1.58
C ALA A 44 17.39 6.17 -2.51
N VAL A 45 16.88 5.31 -3.41
CA VAL A 45 17.71 4.42 -4.24
C VAL A 45 18.78 5.16 -5.05
N PRO A 46 18.51 6.28 -5.74
CA PRO A 46 19.53 7.02 -6.48
C PRO A 46 20.67 7.57 -5.61
N HIS A 47 20.39 7.85 -4.33
CA HIS A 47 21.33 8.49 -3.41
C HIS A 47 22.09 7.50 -2.53
N THR A 48 21.63 6.25 -2.40
CA THR A 48 22.34 5.21 -1.66
C THR A 48 23.67 4.84 -2.33
N PRO A 49 24.82 4.94 -1.64
CA PRO A 49 26.11 4.44 -2.13
C PRO A 49 26.08 2.93 -2.39
N VAL A 50 26.64 2.46 -3.49
CA VAL A 50 26.63 1.03 -3.86
C VAL A 50 27.43 0.13 -2.92
N ASP A 51 28.36 0.71 -2.16
CA ASP A 51 29.19 0.02 -1.18
C ASP A 51 28.53 -0.09 0.21
N ASP A 52 27.47 0.66 0.49
CA ASP A 52 26.71 0.57 1.74
C ASP A 52 25.75 -0.63 1.73
N LEU A 53 26.33 -1.80 1.92
CA LEU A 53 25.61 -3.07 2.04
C LEU A 53 24.56 -3.08 3.15
N GLY A 54 24.80 -2.34 4.24
CA GLY A 54 23.87 -2.28 5.36
C GLY A 54 22.55 -1.63 4.94
N THR A 55 22.64 -0.52 4.22
CA THR A 55 21.47 0.19 3.70
C THR A 55 20.76 -0.60 2.59
N TRP A 56 21.49 -1.25 1.66
CA TRP A 56 20.85 -2.11 0.65
C TRP A 56 20.11 -3.31 1.26
N THR A 57 20.67 -3.92 2.30
CA THR A 57 20.00 -4.99 3.07
C THR A 57 18.73 -4.48 3.74
N ALA A 58 18.78 -3.27 4.32
CA ALA A 58 17.63 -2.65 4.95
C ALA A 58 16.53 -2.25 3.94
N LEU A 59 16.92 -1.74 2.76
CA LEU A 59 16.00 -1.42 1.67
C LEU A 59 15.30 -2.68 1.16
N ALA A 60 16.03 -3.77 0.90
CA ALA A 60 15.46 -5.04 0.50
C ALA A 60 14.45 -5.57 1.52
N ALA A 61 14.85 -5.67 2.80
CA ALA A 61 13.95 -6.15 3.86
C ALA A 61 12.70 -5.26 4.04
N ARG A 62 12.81 -3.97 3.75
CA ARG A 62 11.68 -3.04 3.81
C ARG A 62 10.77 -3.14 2.59
N TRP A 63 11.34 -3.42 1.42
CA TRP A 63 10.60 -3.71 0.20
C TRP A 63 9.79 -4.99 0.34
N ASP A 64 10.36 -6.05 0.92
CA ASP A 64 9.65 -7.31 1.17
C ASP A 64 8.35 -7.06 1.95
N LYS A 65 8.40 -6.20 2.99
CA LYS A 65 7.21 -5.81 3.76
C LYS A 65 6.21 -4.98 2.97
N PHE A 66 6.69 -4.10 2.09
CA PHE A 66 5.84 -3.31 1.22
C PHE A 66 5.12 -4.20 0.19
N ALA A 67 5.88 -5.07 -0.49
CA ALA A 67 5.37 -5.98 -1.51
C ALA A 67 4.42 -7.04 -0.92
N GLU A 68 4.73 -7.59 0.26
CA GLU A 68 3.84 -8.51 1.00
C GLU A 68 2.47 -7.87 1.25
N VAL A 69 2.44 -6.65 1.80
CA VAL A 69 1.17 -5.97 2.11
C VAL A 69 0.41 -5.54 0.85
N LEU A 70 1.12 -5.08 -0.19
CA LEU A 70 0.47 -4.69 -1.46
C LEU A 70 -0.11 -5.89 -2.20
N HIS A 71 0.61 -7.02 -2.22
CA HIS A 71 0.11 -8.25 -2.82
C HIS A 71 -1.08 -8.84 -2.05
N GLU A 72 -1.05 -8.82 -0.70
CA GLU A 72 -2.20 -9.20 0.12
C GLU A 72 -3.43 -8.31 -0.14
N HIS A 73 -3.21 -7.00 -0.36
CA HIS A 73 -4.26 -6.05 -0.72
C HIS A 73 -4.88 -6.41 -2.07
N HIS A 74 -4.10 -6.45 -3.17
CA HIS A 74 -4.62 -6.82 -4.50
C HIS A 74 -5.33 -8.19 -4.47
N SER A 75 -4.71 -9.19 -3.84
CA SER A 75 -5.27 -10.54 -3.74
C SER A 75 -6.63 -10.57 -3.03
N GLY A 76 -6.82 -9.74 -1.99
CA GLY A 76 -8.08 -9.63 -1.28
C GLY A 76 -9.18 -9.01 -2.16
N GLU A 77 -8.81 -8.04 -2.99
CA GLU A 77 -9.73 -7.38 -3.92
C GLU A 77 -10.13 -8.31 -5.06
N ASP A 78 -9.16 -9.00 -5.66
CA ASP A 78 -9.36 -9.97 -6.74
C ASP A 78 -10.19 -11.17 -6.29
N ALA A 79 -9.99 -11.62 -5.06
CA ALA A 79 -10.74 -12.76 -4.53
C ALA A 79 -12.15 -12.37 -4.02
N GLY A 80 -12.33 -11.12 -3.57
CA GLY A 80 -13.50 -10.69 -2.81
C GLY A 80 -14.31 -9.58 -3.46
N ILE A 81 -13.69 -8.44 -3.73
CA ILE A 81 -14.38 -7.22 -4.16
C ILE A 81 -14.80 -7.31 -5.63
N TRP A 82 -13.87 -7.56 -6.55
CA TRP A 82 -14.17 -7.49 -7.99
C TRP A 82 -15.19 -8.54 -8.42
N PRO A 83 -15.11 -9.82 -7.99
CA PRO A 83 -16.13 -10.81 -8.31
C PRO A 83 -17.51 -10.42 -7.76
N PHE A 84 -17.58 -9.93 -6.52
CA PHE A 84 -18.84 -9.50 -5.91
C PHE A 84 -19.50 -8.36 -6.69
N LEU A 85 -18.72 -7.37 -7.13
CA LEU A 85 -19.22 -6.25 -7.91
C LEU A 85 -19.58 -6.66 -9.34
N LEU A 86 -18.82 -7.53 -9.99
CA LEU A 86 -19.10 -8.00 -11.35
C LEU A 86 -20.45 -8.73 -11.47
N GLU A 87 -20.91 -9.40 -10.42
CA GLU A 87 -22.24 -10.03 -10.37
C GLU A 87 -23.39 -9.00 -10.34
N ARG A 88 -23.11 -7.74 -9.98
CA ARG A 88 -24.09 -6.68 -9.71
C ARG A 88 -23.97 -5.48 -10.67
N ALA A 89 -22.85 -5.37 -11.36
CA ALA A 89 -22.51 -4.29 -12.27
C ALA A 89 -23.39 -4.29 -13.53
N ASP A 90 -23.71 -3.09 -14.02
CA ASP A 90 -24.28 -2.92 -15.36
C ASP A 90 -23.20 -3.00 -16.47
N ASP A 91 -23.63 -2.96 -17.73
CA ASP A 91 -22.73 -3.10 -18.87
C ASP A 91 -21.65 -2.00 -18.94
N ASP A 92 -21.94 -0.79 -18.43
CA ASP A 92 -21.01 0.34 -18.43
C ASP A 92 -19.97 0.20 -17.31
N GLU A 93 -20.38 -0.33 -16.14
CA GLU A 93 -19.51 -0.54 -14.97
C GLU A 93 -18.56 -1.73 -15.13
N ARG A 94 -18.95 -2.76 -15.89
CA ARG A 94 -18.14 -3.98 -16.06
C ARG A 94 -16.77 -3.73 -16.67
N ALA A 95 -16.64 -2.72 -17.54
CA ALA A 95 -15.36 -2.39 -18.15
C ALA A 95 -14.33 -1.92 -17.12
N THR A 96 -14.73 -1.04 -16.20
CA THR A 96 -13.90 -0.56 -15.08
C THR A 96 -13.50 -1.72 -14.17
N LEU A 97 -14.44 -2.59 -13.78
CA LEU A 97 -14.14 -3.70 -12.86
C LEU A 97 -13.18 -4.73 -13.47
N LEU A 98 -13.33 -5.07 -14.76
CA LEU A 98 -12.40 -5.95 -15.46
C LEU A 98 -11.01 -5.32 -15.61
N ALA A 99 -10.92 -3.99 -15.63
CA ALA A 99 -9.64 -3.30 -15.68
C ALA A 99 -8.88 -3.40 -14.35
N MET A 100 -9.55 -3.45 -13.19
CA MET A 100 -8.88 -3.55 -11.88
C MET A 100 -8.00 -4.80 -11.77
N GLU A 101 -8.57 -5.98 -12.01
CA GLU A 101 -7.82 -7.24 -11.98
C GLU A 101 -6.71 -7.28 -13.06
N ALA A 102 -6.99 -6.76 -14.27
CA ALA A 102 -5.99 -6.70 -15.34
C ALA A 102 -4.82 -5.73 -15.04
N GLU A 103 -5.08 -4.66 -14.29
CA GLU A 103 -4.05 -3.74 -13.80
C GLU A 103 -3.18 -4.43 -12.74
N HIS A 104 -3.74 -5.22 -11.83
CA HIS A 104 -2.99 -6.03 -10.87
C HIS A 104 -2.05 -7.02 -11.57
N ASP A 105 -2.54 -7.72 -12.61
CA ASP A 105 -1.73 -8.63 -13.45
C ASP A 105 -0.51 -7.94 -14.09
N THR A 106 -0.57 -6.61 -14.25
CA THR A 106 0.53 -5.80 -14.76
C THR A 106 1.44 -5.27 -13.64
N ILE A 107 0.89 -4.91 -12.49
CA ILE A 107 1.61 -4.31 -11.36
C ILE A 107 2.45 -5.36 -10.62
N ASP A 108 1.87 -6.50 -10.28
CA ASP A 108 2.51 -7.50 -9.42
C ASP A 108 3.85 -8.01 -9.99
N PRO A 109 4.00 -8.28 -11.30
CA PRO A 109 5.29 -8.60 -11.89
C PRO A 109 6.34 -7.48 -11.78
N GLN A 110 5.92 -6.20 -11.77
CA GLN A 110 6.83 -5.06 -11.59
C GLN A 110 7.36 -5.02 -10.16
N LEU A 111 6.50 -5.32 -9.17
CA LEU A 111 6.90 -5.42 -7.77
C LEU A 111 7.95 -6.51 -7.56
N ALA A 112 7.75 -7.69 -8.16
CA ALA A 112 8.71 -8.78 -8.14
C ALA A 112 10.03 -8.42 -8.83
N SER A 113 9.99 -7.64 -9.92
CA SER A 113 11.21 -7.16 -10.58
C SER A 113 12.01 -6.21 -9.69
N CYS A 114 11.37 -5.31 -8.94
CA CYS A 114 12.02 -4.46 -7.96
C CYS A 114 12.64 -5.28 -6.81
N GLU A 115 11.90 -6.26 -6.31
CA GLU A 115 12.35 -7.17 -5.25
C GLU A 115 13.63 -7.90 -5.65
N GLN A 116 13.66 -8.49 -6.86
CA GLN A 116 14.85 -9.17 -7.38
C GLN A 116 16.07 -8.25 -7.44
N LEU A 117 15.92 -7.03 -7.97
CA LEU A 117 17.00 -6.05 -8.09
C LEU A 117 17.52 -5.60 -6.71
N LEU A 118 16.63 -5.36 -5.76
CA LEU A 118 16.99 -5.06 -4.36
C LEU A 118 17.70 -6.24 -3.69
N GLY A 119 17.24 -7.46 -3.95
CA GLY A 119 17.87 -8.69 -3.50
C GLY A 119 19.26 -8.90 -4.09
N GLU A 120 19.49 -8.52 -5.35
CA GLU A 120 20.82 -8.53 -5.96
C GLU A 120 21.75 -7.46 -5.35
N LEU A 121 21.26 -6.23 -5.16
CA LEU A 121 22.03 -5.13 -4.56
C LEU A 121 22.39 -5.36 -3.09
N SER A 122 21.52 -6.04 -2.33
CA SER A 122 21.81 -6.43 -0.94
C SER A 122 22.83 -7.56 -0.82
N ARG A 123 23.08 -8.30 -1.91
CA ARG A 123 24.08 -9.37 -1.97
C ARG A 123 25.43 -8.84 -2.47
N SER A 124 26.50 -9.57 -2.15
CA SER A 124 27.86 -9.20 -2.56
C SER A 124 28.02 -9.33 -4.08
N ALA A 125 28.25 -8.20 -4.76
CA ALA A 125 28.55 -8.10 -6.20
C ALA A 125 29.69 -7.09 -6.36
N ASP A 126 30.41 -7.13 -7.49
CA ASP A 126 31.46 -6.14 -7.75
C ASP A 126 30.88 -4.72 -7.91
N GLY A 127 31.71 -3.69 -7.71
CA GLY A 127 31.23 -2.30 -7.69
C GLY A 127 30.67 -1.79 -9.02
N GLN A 128 31.14 -2.29 -10.17
CA GLN A 128 30.65 -1.84 -11.47
C GLN A 128 29.31 -2.49 -11.84
N ASP A 129 29.10 -3.74 -11.46
CA ASP A 129 27.81 -4.42 -11.57
C ASP A 129 26.75 -3.73 -10.70
N ARG A 130 27.10 -3.30 -9.49
CA ARG A 130 26.15 -2.63 -8.59
C ARG A 130 25.63 -1.30 -9.09
N GLU A 131 26.49 -0.46 -9.69
CA GLU A 131 26.01 0.80 -10.27
C GLU A 131 25.02 0.55 -11.42
N ARG A 132 25.25 -0.48 -12.24
CA ARG A 132 24.29 -0.89 -13.29
C ARG A 132 22.97 -1.40 -12.69
N LEU A 133 23.03 -2.22 -11.64
CA LEU A 133 21.84 -2.72 -10.95
C LEU A 133 21.04 -1.59 -10.30
N LYS A 134 21.73 -0.65 -9.62
CA LYS A 134 21.14 0.53 -9.02
C LYS A 134 20.41 1.39 -10.06
N ALA A 135 21.03 1.64 -11.21
CA ALA A 135 20.40 2.40 -12.29
C ALA A 135 19.14 1.69 -12.84
N ARG A 136 19.20 0.37 -13.03
CA ARG A 136 18.04 -0.44 -13.44
C ARG A 136 16.90 -0.37 -12.42
N LEU A 137 17.24 -0.49 -11.12
CA LEU A 137 16.26 -0.39 -10.04
C LEU A 137 15.61 1.00 -9.99
N ALA A 138 16.39 2.08 -10.17
CA ALA A 138 15.85 3.44 -10.18
C ALA A 138 14.81 3.63 -11.30
N VAL A 139 15.08 3.12 -12.51
CA VAL A 139 14.11 3.15 -13.62
C VAL A 139 12.88 2.33 -13.29
N ARG A 140 13.07 1.09 -12.81
CA ARG A 140 11.95 0.19 -12.48
C ARG A 140 11.06 0.79 -11.39
N LEU A 141 11.62 1.39 -10.34
CA LEU A 141 10.86 2.07 -9.30
C LEU A 141 10.06 3.27 -9.81
N ALA A 142 10.60 4.03 -10.77
CA ALA A 142 9.88 5.13 -11.38
C ALA A 142 8.65 4.62 -12.17
N GLU A 143 8.83 3.57 -12.96
CA GLU A 143 7.76 2.91 -13.72
C GLU A 143 6.70 2.29 -12.79
N THR A 144 7.11 1.54 -11.76
CA THR A 144 6.21 0.97 -10.76
C THR A 144 5.41 2.04 -10.03
N ARG A 145 6.05 3.17 -9.68
CA ARG A 145 5.38 4.29 -9.04
C ARG A 145 4.31 4.90 -9.94
N GLU A 146 4.61 5.15 -11.21
CA GLU A 146 3.64 5.70 -12.16
C GLU A 146 2.46 4.75 -12.38
N LEU A 147 2.76 3.46 -12.56
CA LEU A 147 1.76 2.42 -12.78
C LEU A 147 0.81 2.27 -11.58
N LEU A 148 1.35 2.11 -10.37
CA LEU A 148 0.51 1.98 -9.17
C LEU A 148 -0.28 3.26 -8.92
N ASP A 149 0.31 4.43 -9.12
CA ASP A 149 -0.38 5.71 -8.95
C ASP A 149 -1.51 5.91 -9.96
N HIS A 150 -1.37 5.42 -11.19
CA HIS A 150 -2.47 5.37 -12.17
C HIS A 150 -3.59 4.44 -11.69
N HIS A 151 -3.24 3.22 -11.31
CA HIS A 151 -4.19 2.22 -10.83
C HIS A 151 -5.00 2.72 -9.62
N LEU A 152 -4.32 3.18 -8.56
CA LEU A 152 -4.99 3.68 -7.35
C LEU A 152 -5.91 4.88 -7.66
N ARG A 153 -5.57 5.73 -8.64
CA ARG A 153 -6.48 6.80 -9.07
C ARG A 153 -7.71 6.26 -9.78
N HIS A 154 -7.51 5.31 -10.69
CA HIS A 154 -8.61 4.69 -11.44
C HIS A 154 -9.57 4.00 -10.48
N GLU A 155 -9.04 3.26 -9.52
CA GLU A 155 -9.82 2.63 -8.47
C GLU A 155 -10.58 3.66 -7.62
N GLU A 156 -9.90 4.67 -7.08
CA GLU A 156 -10.51 5.71 -6.22
C GLU A 156 -11.61 6.50 -6.93
N THR A 157 -11.44 6.78 -8.24
CA THR A 157 -12.36 7.64 -9.01
C THR A 157 -13.48 6.88 -9.69
N GLU A 158 -13.33 5.59 -9.96
CA GLU A 158 -14.30 4.80 -10.70
C GLU A 158 -14.74 3.54 -9.94
N ALA A 159 -13.81 2.62 -9.65
CA ALA A 159 -14.16 1.33 -9.03
C ALA A 159 -14.79 1.51 -7.64
N LEU A 160 -14.29 2.42 -6.82
CA LEU A 160 -14.88 2.72 -5.51
C LEU A 160 -16.23 3.43 -5.63
N VAL A 161 -16.52 4.12 -6.73
CA VAL A 161 -17.87 4.66 -6.97
C VAL A 161 -18.85 3.51 -7.20
N ILE A 162 -18.46 2.51 -7.99
CA ILE A 162 -19.25 1.29 -8.24
C ILE A 162 -19.44 0.53 -6.92
N LEU A 163 -18.38 0.39 -6.11
CA LEU A 163 -18.43 -0.22 -4.79
C LEU A 163 -19.49 0.44 -3.90
N GLN A 164 -19.46 1.77 -3.80
CA GLN A 164 -20.41 2.51 -2.96
C GLN A 164 -21.87 2.42 -3.44
N ARG A 165 -22.12 2.12 -4.71
CA ARG A 165 -23.48 1.90 -5.24
C ARG A 165 -24.02 0.52 -4.90
N HIS A 166 -23.18 -0.51 -4.98
CA HIS A 166 -23.63 -1.91 -4.97
C HIS A 166 -23.33 -2.67 -3.69
N MET A 167 -22.50 -2.12 -2.81
CA MET A 167 -22.08 -2.78 -1.58
C MET A 167 -22.67 -2.09 -0.34
N THR A 168 -23.17 -2.90 0.59
CA THR A 168 -23.56 -2.44 1.93
C THR A 168 -22.39 -2.55 2.91
N ALA A 169 -22.49 -1.91 4.07
CA ALA A 169 -21.50 -2.08 5.13
C ALA A 169 -21.39 -3.54 5.61
N GLU A 170 -22.51 -4.28 5.63
CA GLU A 170 -22.53 -5.71 6.01
C GLU A 170 -21.84 -6.60 4.97
N ASP A 171 -22.02 -6.30 3.68
CA ASP A 171 -21.30 -6.97 2.60
C ASP A 171 -19.79 -6.75 2.71
N TRP A 172 -19.38 -5.49 2.98
CA TRP A 172 -17.99 -5.13 3.20
C TRP A 172 -17.38 -5.88 4.39
N GLU A 173 -18.03 -5.85 5.56
CA GLU A 173 -17.54 -6.55 6.76
C GLU A 173 -17.37 -8.06 6.52
N ARG A 174 -18.28 -8.67 5.76
CA ARG A 174 -18.19 -10.09 5.39
C ARG A 174 -17.00 -10.34 4.48
N ILE A 175 -16.84 -9.56 3.40
CA ILE A 175 -15.72 -9.70 2.45
C ILE A 175 -14.39 -9.42 3.14
N GLU A 176 -14.28 -8.37 3.95
CA GLU A 176 -13.07 -8.04 4.71
C GLU A 176 -12.66 -9.22 5.60
N LYS A 177 -13.61 -9.83 6.30
CA LYS A 177 -13.35 -10.99 7.16
C LYS A 177 -12.91 -12.23 6.39
N GLU A 178 -13.49 -12.47 5.21
CA GLU A 178 -13.23 -13.65 4.39
C GLU A 178 -11.91 -13.55 3.61
N HIS A 179 -11.57 -12.36 3.10
CA HIS A 179 -10.48 -12.17 2.13
C HIS A 179 -9.31 -11.32 2.64
N PHE A 180 -9.51 -10.49 3.68
CA PHE A 180 -8.48 -9.59 4.23
C PHE A 180 -8.12 -9.90 5.71
N GLY A 181 -8.71 -10.95 6.30
CA GLY A 181 -8.66 -11.19 7.75
C GLY A 181 -7.36 -11.81 8.30
N ASP A 182 -6.52 -12.40 7.46
CA ASP A 182 -5.38 -13.22 7.91
C ASP A 182 -4.23 -12.42 8.53
N THR A 183 -4.08 -11.15 8.16
CA THR A 183 -3.02 -10.26 8.67
C THR A 183 -3.09 -10.07 10.19
N LYS A 184 -4.28 -10.23 10.79
CA LYS A 184 -4.51 -10.13 12.25
C LYS A 184 -3.83 -11.25 13.04
N ARG A 185 -3.40 -12.34 12.38
CA ARG A 185 -2.77 -13.51 13.03
C ARG A 185 -1.24 -13.41 13.13
N ASN A 186 -0.62 -12.47 12.42
CA ASN A 186 0.84 -12.26 12.42
C ASN A 186 1.20 -10.98 13.20
N LEU A 187 1.48 -11.12 14.50
CA LEU A 187 1.74 -9.97 15.38
C LEU A 187 2.91 -9.07 14.91
N PRO A 188 4.05 -9.60 14.43
CA PRO A 188 5.09 -8.77 13.81
C PRO A 188 4.63 -7.94 12.61
N LEU A 189 3.87 -8.53 11.69
CA LEU A 189 3.33 -7.82 10.52
C LEU A 189 2.29 -6.78 10.94
N LEU A 190 1.41 -7.13 11.87
CA LEU A 190 0.44 -6.19 12.43
C LEU A 190 1.12 -4.98 13.10
N ALA A 191 2.20 -5.21 13.86
CA ALA A 191 2.98 -4.14 14.47
C ALA A 191 3.65 -3.22 13.44
N PHE A 192 4.08 -3.79 12.30
CA PHE A 192 4.55 -3.03 11.16
C PHE A 192 3.42 -2.18 10.55
N ILE A 193 2.31 -2.80 10.13
CA ILE A 193 1.17 -2.11 9.48
C ILE A 193 0.65 -0.97 10.35
N CYS A 194 0.48 -1.19 11.66
CA CYS A 194 0.03 -0.14 12.57
C CYS A 194 0.95 1.08 12.48
N ASN A 195 2.26 0.89 12.68
CA ASN A 195 3.20 2.02 12.64
C ASN A 195 3.33 2.62 11.24
N TRP A 196 3.27 1.79 10.21
CA TRP A 196 3.40 2.15 8.80
C TRP A 196 2.26 3.06 8.31
N LEU A 197 1.02 2.75 8.68
CA LEU A 197 -0.14 3.57 8.34
C LEU A 197 -0.07 4.93 9.05
N ALA A 198 0.43 4.99 10.28
CA ALA A 198 0.53 6.24 11.04
C ALA A 198 1.63 7.21 10.58
N GLU A 199 2.50 6.81 9.64
CA GLU A 199 3.54 7.70 9.11
C GLU A 199 2.96 8.81 8.22
N ASP A 200 3.47 10.03 8.41
CA ASP A 200 3.09 11.26 7.68
C ASP A 200 1.60 11.66 7.76
N LEU A 201 0.84 11.04 8.66
CA LEU A 201 -0.53 11.43 8.96
C LEU A 201 -0.62 12.51 10.04
N ALA A 202 -1.62 13.38 9.90
CA ALA A 202 -1.96 14.35 10.95
C ALA A 202 -2.37 13.62 12.25
N PRO A 203 -1.99 14.10 13.45
CA PRO A 203 -2.32 13.44 14.71
C PRO A 203 -3.82 13.13 14.89
N ALA A 204 -4.69 14.01 14.42
CA ALA A 204 -6.13 13.81 14.47
C ALA A 204 -6.59 12.59 13.66
N VAL A 205 -6.04 12.37 12.46
CA VAL A 205 -6.36 11.22 11.60
C VAL A 205 -5.84 9.93 12.23
N VAL A 206 -4.64 9.96 12.82
CA VAL A 206 -4.07 8.82 13.54
C VAL A 206 -4.96 8.43 14.73
N ASP A 207 -5.40 9.43 15.51
CA ASP A 207 -6.25 9.20 16.66
C ASP A 207 -7.62 8.64 16.28
N GLU A 208 -8.23 9.17 15.20
CA GLU A 208 -9.49 8.64 14.66
C GLU A 208 -9.33 7.20 14.16
N THR A 209 -8.30 6.94 13.36
CA THR A 209 -8.00 5.62 12.78
C THR A 209 -7.95 4.56 13.87
N TYR A 210 -7.20 4.81 14.94
CA TYR A 210 -7.08 3.83 16.02
C TYR A 210 -8.24 3.83 17.01
N ALA A 211 -9.02 4.91 17.10
CA ALA A 211 -10.27 4.89 17.84
C ALA A 211 -11.26 3.92 17.18
N LYS A 212 -11.34 3.93 15.84
CA LYS A 212 -12.16 3.01 15.03
C LYS A 212 -11.63 1.58 15.01
N ALA A 213 -10.32 1.40 14.77
CA ALA A 213 -9.71 0.06 14.73
C ALA A 213 -9.68 -0.64 16.11
N GLY A 214 -9.67 0.13 17.20
CA GLY A 214 -9.71 -0.36 18.57
C GLY A 214 -8.42 -0.09 19.35
N GLN A 215 -8.55 0.13 20.67
CA GLN A 215 -7.43 0.57 21.53
C GLN A 215 -6.25 -0.42 21.58
N ALA A 216 -6.47 -1.70 21.31
CA ALA A 216 -5.41 -2.69 21.18
C ALA A 216 -4.39 -2.34 20.08
N PHE A 217 -4.84 -1.78 18.95
CA PHE A 217 -3.95 -1.35 17.87
C PHE A 217 -3.06 -0.17 18.27
N ARG A 218 -3.52 0.74 19.15
CA ARG A 218 -2.68 1.80 19.72
C ARG A 218 -1.55 1.24 20.57
N VAL A 219 -1.85 0.21 21.36
CA VAL A 219 -0.85 -0.47 22.20
C VAL A 219 0.19 -1.15 21.31
N VAL A 220 -0.24 -1.89 20.30
CA VAL A 220 0.65 -2.53 19.32
C VAL A 220 1.54 -1.50 18.61
N MET A 221 0.96 -0.40 18.13
CA MET A 221 1.70 0.71 17.54
C MET A 221 2.78 1.23 18.50
N TRP A 222 2.41 1.56 19.73
CA TRP A 222 3.31 2.17 20.71
C TRP A 222 4.52 1.29 21.02
N PHE A 223 4.32 0.00 21.23
CA PHE A 223 5.43 -0.94 21.48
C PHE A 223 6.30 -1.17 20.22
N GLY A 224 5.70 -1.17 19.03
CA GLY A 224 6.41 -1.34 17.76
C GLY A 224 7.21 -0.11 17.30
N ARG A 225 6.82 1.10 17.75
CA ARG A 225 7.28 2.38 17.20
C ARG A 225 8.78 2.58 17.18
N ARG A 226 9.48 2.23 18.27
CA ARG A 226 10.93 2.38 18.36
C ARG A 226 11.66 1.48 17.36
N LYS A 227 11.22 0.23 17.26
CA LYS A 227 11.79 -0.74 16.30
C LYS A 227 11.50 -0.30 14.87
N PHE A 228 10.25 0.06 14.57
CA PHE A 228 9.83 0.57 13.27
C PHE A 228 10.68 1.76 12.83
N ARG A 229 10.77 2.82 13.64
CA ARG A 229 11.58 4.02 13.34
C ARG A 229 13.06 3.72 13.12
N ARG A 230 13.62 2.74 13.84
CA ARG A 230 15.01 2.32 13.65
C ARG A 230 15.19 1.64 12.28
N LEU A 231 14.27 0.78 11.90
CA LEU A 231 14.30 0.09 10.60
C LEU A 231 14.07 1.07 9.45
N GLU A 232 13.11 1.99 9.57
CA GLU A 232 12.88 3.06 8.58
C GLU A 232 14.13 3.91 8.36
N ARG A 233 14.81 4.34 9.45
CA ARG A 233 16.05 5.10 9.34
C ARG A 233 17.19 4.33 8.69
N ALA A 234 17.22 3.01 8.85
CA ALA A 234 18.24 2.18 8.23
C ALA A 234 17.96 1.98 6.72
N ALA A 235 16.70 1.78 6.34
CA ALA A 235 16.31 1.61 4.93
C ALA A 235 16.42 2.92 4.15
N PHE A 236 15.93 4.03 4.72
CA PHE A 236 15.86 5.33 4.03
C PHE A 236 16.96 6.29 4.51
N ALA A 237 18.15 5.76 4.83
CA ALA A 237 19.28 6.55 5.35
C ALA A 237 19.75 7.66 4.40
N TYR A 238 19.60 7.44 3.08
CA TYR A 238 19.98 8.39 2.03
C TYR A 238 18.78 9.02 1.32
N LEU A 239 17.58 8.96 1.89
CA LEU A 239 16.45 9.72 1.38
C LEU A 239 16.71 11.22 1.61
N PRO A 240 16.68 12.07 0.56
CA PRO A 240 16.81 13.51 0.73
C PRO A 240 15.69 14.09 1.61
N ALA A 241 16.02 15.18 2.31
CA ALA A 241 15.07 15.94 3.12
C ALA A 241 14.08 16.74 2.27
#